data_AF-A0A846T6Q7-F1
#
_entry.id   AF-A0A846T6Q7-F1
#
_cell.length_a   1.000
_cell.length_b   1.000
_cell.length_c   1.000
_cell.angle_alpha   90.00
_cell.angle_beta   90.00
_cell.angle_gamma   90.00
#
_symmetry.space_group_name_H-M   'P 1'
#
loop_
_entity.id
_entity.type
_entity.pdbx_description
1 polymer ?
#
loop_
_entity_poly.entity_id
_entity_poly.type
_entity_poly.pdbx_seq_one_letter_code
_entity_poly.pdbx_strand_id
1 'polypeptide(L)'
;MQQIGIQIHSLDLGMEPKIPPKTAVLVIASPQTVLPTGQVAVILDYVQQGGHLLWLREPGDPSGLQALATRLGAPALPGMVIDADATGLGINNPAFIPIADYAPHPITESLRSPALLPQAAALDLQPTSEWKATALLESQSRSWTETAEPDATLRFNPDSAERAGR
;
A
#
# COMPACT_ATOMS: atom_id res chain seq x y z
N MET A 1 -19.19 -6.58 -11.53
CA MET A 1 -18.77 -7.27 -10.29
C MET A 1 -19.74 -8.37 -9.82
N GLN A 2 -21.05 -8.33 -10.13
CA GLN A 2 -21.98 -9.42 -9.76
C GLN A 2 -21.81 -10.74 -10.55
N GLN A 3 -20.96 -10.77 -11.58
CA GLN A 3 -20.88 -11.89 -12.53
C GLN A 3 -19.94 -13.04 -12.09
N ILE A 4 -19.38 -12.95 -10.88
CA ILE A 4 -18.40 -13.91 -10.30
C ILE A 4 -18.81 -14.42 -8.90
N GLY A 5 -20.06 -14.17 -8.47
CA GLY A 5 -20.57 -14.69 -7.18
C GLY A 5 -20.09 -13.95 -5.93
N ILE A 6 -19.40 -12.80 -6.08
CA ILE A 6 -18.97 -11.96 -4.97
C ILE A 6 -20.10 -11.01 -4.56
N GLN A 7 -20.44 -11.00 -3.26
CA GLN A 7 -21.38 -10.05 -2.67
C GLN A 7 -20.59 -8.95 -1.96
N ILE A 8 -20.82 -7.70 -2.37
CA ILE A 8 -20.18 -6.53 -1.77
C ILE A 8 -21.12 -5.98 -0.69
N HIS A 9 -20.59 -5.79 0.51
CA HIS A 9 -21.31 -5.19 1.62
C HIS A 9 -20.49 -4.04 2.19
N SER A 10 -21.08 -2.85 2.24
CA SER A 10 -20.47 -1.69 2.92
C SER A 10 -20.63 -1.86 4.42
N LEU A 11 -19.50 -1.89 5.13
CA LEU A 11 -19.46 -2.01 6.58
C LEU A 11 -19.18 -0.64 7.20
N ASP A 12 -20.10 -0.15 8.03
CA ASP A 12 -19.88 1.00 8.90
C ASP A 12 -19.66 0.50 10.33
N LEU A 13 -18.42 0.58 10.81
CA LEU A 13 -18.04 0.11 12.14
C LEU A 13 -18.62 0.96 13.29
N GLY A 14 -19.18 2.14 13.00
CA GLY A 14 -19.94 2.93 13.97
C GLY A 14 -21.35 2.37 14.20
N MET A 15 -21.93 1.74 13.17
CA MET A 15 -23.28 1.14 13.22
C MET A 15 -23.24 -0.35 13.51
N GLU A 16 -22.26 -1.05 12.96
CA GLU A 16 -22.01 -2.48 13.17
C GLU A 16 -20.61 -2.65 13.80
N PRO A 17 -20.50 -2.73 15.13
CA PRO A 17 -19.21 -2.65 15.84
C PRO A 17 -18.36 -3.93 15.72
N LYS A 18 -18.62 -4.77 14.72
CA LYS A 18 -17.93 -6.04 14.46
C LYS A 18 -17.89 -6.30 12.96
N ILE A 19 -16.84 -6.96 12.50
CA ILE A 19 -16.79 -7.48 11.13
C ILE A 19 -17.65 -8.75 11.07
N PRO A 20 -18.57 -8.89 10.09
CA PRO A 20 -19.44 -10.06 10.00
C PRO A 20 -18.64 -11.37 9.94
N PRO A 21 -19.05 -12.45 10.66
CA PRO A 21 -18.30 -13.71 10.71
C PRO A 21 -18.10 -14.42 9.37
N LYS A 22 -18.96 -14.13 8.38
CA LYS A 22 -18.89 -14.71 7.02
C LYS A 22 -18.19 -13.79 6.02
N THR A 23 -17.40 -12.83 6.49
CA THR A 23 -16.61 -11.94 5.64
C THR A 23 -15.49 -12.74 4.98
N ALA A 24 -15.53 -12.85 3.66
CA ALA A 24 -14.48 -13.52 2.90
C ALA A 24 -13.18 -12.69 2.85
N VAL A 25 -13.31 -11.37 2.68
CA VAL A 25 -12.21 -10.39 2.67
C VAL A 25 -12.74 -9.07 3.20
N LEU A 26 -12.01 -8.44 4.12
CA LEU A 26 -12.23 -7.04 4.49
C LEU A 26 -11.46 -6.15 3.51
N VAL A 27 -12.12 -5.14 2.95
CA VAL A 27 -11.48 -4.14 2.09
C VAL A 27 -11.41 -2.80 2.81
N ILE A 28 -10.21 -2.26 2.98
CA ILE A 28 -9.97 -0.91 3.50
C ILE A 28 -9.41 -0.08 2.35
N ALA A 29 -10.23 0.81 1.79
CA ALA A 29 -9.88 1.60 0.62
C ALA A 29 -9.48 3.04 1.02
N SER A 30 -8.24 3.18 1.51
CA SER A 30 -7.60 4.44 1.93
C SER A 30 -8.55 5.43 2.62
N PRO A 31 -8.93 5.17 3.89
CA PRO A 31 -9.81 6.07 4.65
C PRO A 31 -9.25 7.49 4.66
N GLN A 32 -10.11 8.47 4.38
CA GLN A 32 -9.72 9.88 4.28
C GLN A 32 -9.78 10.60 5.64
N THR A 33 -10.17 9.89 6.70
CA THR A 33 -10.29 10.41 8.06
C THR A 33 -9.72 9.41 9.06
N VAL A 34 -9.27 9.92 10.20
CA VAL A 34 -8.81 9.09 11.31
C VAL A 34 -9.93 8.16 11.77
N LEU A 35 -9.63 6.86 11.83
CA LEU A 35 -10.55 5.87 12.41
C LEU A 35 -10.49 5.94 13.94
N PRO A 36 -11.64 5.89 14.63
CA PRO A 36 -11.67 5.78 16.09
C PRO A 36 -10.90 4.54 16.58
N THR A 37 -10.20 4.65 17.71
CA THR A 37 -9.37 3.56 18.26
C THR A 37 -10.11 2.24 18.42
N GLY A 38 -11.41 2.28 18.78
CA GLY A 38 -12.25 1.08 18.87
C GLY A 38 -12.44 0.37 17.53
N GLN A 39 -12.56 1.12 16.42
CA GLN A 39 -12.67 0.54 15.09
C GLN A 39 -11.33 -0.04 14.62
N VAL A 40 -10.22 0.62 14.94
CA VAL A 40 -8.86 0.10 14.68
C VAL A 40 -8.66 -1.23 15.43
N ALA A 41 -9.11 -1.33 16.68
CA ALA A 41 -9.04 -2.57 17.46
C ALA A 41 -9.83 -3.72 16.80
N VAL A 42 -11.05 -3.45 16.31
CA VAL A 42 -11.85 -4.45 15.58
C VAL A 42 -11.12 -4.98 14.33
N ILE A 43 -10.44 -4.10 13.59
CA ILE A 43 -9.66 -4.49 12.40
C ILE A 43 -8.45 -5.34 12.80
N LEU A 44 -7.72 -4.94 13.85
CA LEU A 44 -6.57 -5.68 14.37
C LEU A 44 -6.98 -7.08 14.84
N ASP A 45 -8.11 -7.20 15.53
CA ASP A 45 -8.64 -8.47 16.01
C ASP A 45 -9.05 -9.39 14.85
N TYR A 46 -9.68 -8.85 13.80
CA TYR A 46 -10.04 -9.62 12.61
C TYR A 46 -8.82 -10.20 11.91
N VAL A 47 -7.76 -9.40 11.72
CA VAL A 47 -6.50 -9.85 11.11
C VAL A 47 -5.80 -10.88 12.00
N GLN A 48 -5.81 -10.67 13.32
CA GLN A 48 -5.24 -11.62 14.29
C GLN A 48 -5.91 -12.99 14.24
N GLN A 49 -7.22 -13.04 13.94
CA GLN A 49 -7.99 -14.27 13.82
C GLN A 49 -7.80 -14.95 12.45
N GLY A 50 -6.90 -14.45 11.60
CA GLY A 50 -6.62 -15.01 10.27
C GLY A 50 -7.55 -14.48 9.17
N GLY A 51 -8.29 -13.41 9.43
CA GLY A 51 -9.14 -12.77 8.44
C GLY A 51 -8.35 -12.22 7.25
N HIS A 52 -8.87 -12.39 6.03
CA HIS A 52 -8.25 -11.87 4.83
C HIS A 52 -8.51 -10.37 4.66
N LEU A 53 -7.47 -9.62 4.30
CA LEU A 53 -7.50 -8.17 4.18
C LEU A 53 -6.98 -7.75 2.80
N LEU A 54 -7.70 -6.84 2.16
CA LEU A 54 -7.17 -5.99 1.10
C LEU A 54 -7.11 -4.56 1.62
N TRP A 55 -5.92 -3.98 1.72
CA TRP A 55 -5.72 -2.64 2.24
C TRP A 55 -5.02 -1.78 1.20
N LEU A 56 -5.72 -0.74 0.74
CA LEU A 56 -5.21 0.28 -0.18
C LEU A 56 -4.92 1.55 0.61
N ARG A 57 -3.78 2.19 0.34
CA ARG A 57 -3.28 3.34 1.09
C ARG A 57 -2.62 4.33 0.14
N GLU A 58 -2.82 5.60 0.44
CA GLU A 58 -2.13 6.70 -0.21
C GLU A 58 -0.93 7.18 0.63
N PRO A 59 0.05 7.89 0.05
CA PRO A 59 1.02 8.67 0.80
C PRO A 59 0.34 9.59 1.81
N GLY A 60 0.82 9.60 3.05
CA GLY A 60 0.24 10.45 4.11
C GLY A 60 -1.12 9.97 4.65
N ASP A 61 -1.51 8.71 4.41
CA ASP A 61 -2.73 8.07 4.92
C ASP A 61 -3.10 8.50 6.36
N PRO A 62 -4.24 9.20 6.54
CA PRO A 62 -4.66 9.74 7.84
C PRO A 62 -5.44 8.74 8.69
N SER A 63 -5.66 7.50 8.23
CA SER A 63 -6.60 6.55 8.85
C SER A 63 -6.30 6.13 10.28
N GLY A 64 -5.08 6.36 10.79
CA GLY A 64 -4.67 5.90 12.12
C GLY A 64 -4.33 4.41 12.18
N LEU A 65 -4.18 3.74 11.02
CA LEU A 65 -3.91 2.30 10.92
C LEU A 65 -2.41 1.95 11.03
N GLN A 66 -1.58 2.81 11.63
CA GLN A 66 -0.14 2.53 11.79
C GLN A 66 0.11 1.24 12.59
N ALA A 67 -0.71 0.98 13.62
CA ALA A 67 -0.63 -0.26 14.40
C ALA A 67 -0.87 -1.52 13.55
N LEU A 68 -1.74 -1.45 12.54
CA LEU A 68 -1.98 -2.53 11.60
C LEU A 68 -0.75 -2.77 10.71
N ALA A 69 -0.17 -1.70 10.18
CA ALA A 69 1.04 -1.79 9.35
C ALA A 69 2.23 -2.41 10.12
N THR A 70 2.45 -1.97 11.36
CA THR A 70 3.50 -2.53 12.23
C THR A 70 3.26 -4.02 12.48
N ARG A 71 2.02 -4.43 12.75
CA ARG A 71 1.70 -5.84 13.00
C ARG A 71 1.95 -6.73 11.80
N LEU A 72 1.61 -6.24 10.61
CA LEU A 72 1.82 -6.94 9.34
C LEU A 72 3.29 -6.93 8.89
N GLY A 73 4.17 -6.17 9.56
CA GLY A 73 5.55 -6.00 9.13
C GLY A 73 5.69 -5.22 7.84
N ALA A 74 4.75 -4.30 7.56
CA ALA A 74 4.73 -3.50 6.33
C ALA A 74 4.39 -2.03 6.61
N PRO A 75 5.16 -1.32 7.48
CA PRO A 75 5.05 0.13 7.59
C PRO A 75 5.26 0.81 6.23
N ALA A 76 4.54 1.91 6.02
CA ALA A 76 4.81 2.78 4.87
C ALA A 76 6.00 3.68 5.19
N LEU A 77 6.86 3.90 4.20
CA LEU A 77 7.90 4.91 4.28
C LEU A 77 7.30 6.31 4.09
N PRO A 78 7.88 7.36 4.69
CA PRO A 78 7.45 8.72 4.47
C PRO A 78 7.58 9.14 3.00
N GLY A 79 6.68 10.02 2.56
CA GLY A 79 6.73 10.58 1.20
C GLY A 79 6.06 9.70 0.15
N MET A 80 6.37 9.99 -1.11
CA MET A 80 5.89 9.25 -2.28
C MET A 80 7.07 8.77 -3.12
N VAL A 81 6.89 7.71 -3.89
CA VAL A 81 7.95 7.23 -4.80
C VAL A 81 8.08 8.18 -6.00
N ILE A 82 9.31 8.51 -6.35
CA ILE A 82 9.70 9.21 -7.57
C ILE A 82 10.66 8.31 -8.35
N ASP A 83 10.52 8.29 -9.67
CA ASP A 83 11.40 7.58 -10.60
C ASP A 83 12.11 8.56 -11.55
N ALA A 84 13.45 8.61 -11.46
CA ALA A 84 14.26 9.48 -12.32
C ALA A 84 14.21 9.09 -13.80
N ASP A 85 13.94 7.82 -14.12
CA ASP A 85 13.96 7.30 -15.48
C ASP A 85 12.59 7.42 -16.18
N ALA A 86 11.53 7.76 -15.44
CA ALA A 86 10.17 7.88 -15.96
C ALA A 86 10.07 8.77 -17.21
N THR A 87 10.75 9.93 -17.21
CA THR A 87 10.75 10.87 -18.35
C THR A 87 11.37 10.27 -19.62
N GLY A 88 12.39 9.42 -19.48
CA GLY A 88 13.01 8.70 -20.60
C GLY A 88 12.06 7.67 -21.25
N LEU A 89 11.02 7.26 -20.53
CA LEU A 89 9.96 6.36 -21.00
C LEU A 89 8.73 7.13 -21.55
N GLY A 90 8.81 8.46 -21.66
CA GLY A 90 7.71 9.31 -22.11
C GLY A 90 6.67 9.59 -21.02
N ILE A 91 6.98 9.34 -19.75
CA ILE A 91 6.10 9.63 -18.62
C ILE A 91 6.50 10.99 -18.04
N ASN A 92 5.64 11.99 -18.24
CA ASN A 92 5.95 13.39 -17.88
C ASN A 92 6.03 13.66 -16.38
N ASN A 93 5.32 12.88 -15.57
CA ASN A 93 5.31 13.04 -14.12
C ASN A 93 6.15 11.93 -13.48
N PRO A 94 7.28 12.24 -12.83
CA PRO A 94 8.16 11.22 -12.26
C PRO A 94 7.55 10.53 -11.02
N ALA A 95 6.41 11.01 -10.50
CA ALA A 95 5.61 10.30 -9.49
C ALA A 95 4.70 9.20 -10.08
N PHE A 96 4.73 8.97 -11.39
CA PHE A 96 3.97 7.90 -12.05
C PHE A 96 4.93 6.75 -12.29
N ILE A 97 4.85 5.73 -11.43
CA ILE A 97 5.86 4.67 -11.33
C ILE A 97 5.50 3.51 -12.25
N PRO A 98 6.30 3.24 -13.29
CA PRO A 98 6.08 2.10 -14.16
C PRO A 98 6.56 0.81 -13.49
N ILE A 99 5.68 -0.20 -13.44
CA ILE A 99 6.01 -1.56 -13.04
C ILE A 99 5.94 -2.43 -14.29
N ALA A 100 7.10 -2.78 -14.83
CA ALA A 100 7.22 -3.63 -16.02
C ALA A 100 7.67 -5.06 -15.67
N ASP A 101 8.51 -5.19 -14.64
CA ASP A 101 9.08 -6.46 -14.22
C ASP A 101 8.38 -6.93 -12.94
N TYR A 102 7.51 -7.93 -13.10
CA TYR A 102 6.86 -8.59 -11.97
C TYR A 102 7.71 -9.75 -11.50
N ALA A 103 8.01 -9.79 -10.19
CA ALA A 103 8.62 -10.98 -9.59
C ALA A 103 7.72 -12.21 -9.86
N PRO A 104 8.31 -13.41 -10.13
CA PRO A 104 7.52 -14.61 -10.38
C PRO A 104 6.59 -14.95 -9.20
N HIS A 105 5.28 -14.82 -9.42
CA HIS A 105 4.28 -15.15 -8.42
C HIS A 105 2.94 -15.51 -9.08
N PRO A 106 2.16 -16.49 -8.58
CA PRO A 106 0.87 -16.85 -9.18
C PRO A 106 -0.12 -15.67 -9.31
N ILE A 107 -0.02 -14.67 -8.43
CA ILE A 107 -0.84 -13.44 -8.49
C ILE A 107 -0.47 -12.58 -9.71
N THR A 108 0.81 -12.46 -10.04
CA THR A 108 1.32 -11.60 -11.10
C THR A 108 1.51 -12.34 -12.43
N GLU A 109 1.46 -13.67 -12.45
CA GLU A 109 1.70 -14.50 -13.64
C GLU A 109 0.79 -14.15 -14.83
N SER A 110 -0.44 -13.70 -14.57
CA SER A 110 -1.39 -13.29 -15.62
C SER A 110 -1.22 -11.85 -16.07
N LEU A 111 -0.43 -11.04 -15.35
CA LEU A 111 -0.15 -9.65 -15.71
C LEU A 111 0.87 -9.64 -16.86
N ARG A 112 0.39 -9.28 -18.06
CA ARG A 112 1.17 -9.26 -19.31
C ARG A 112 1.55 -7.86 -19.74
N SER A 113 0.95 -6.83 -19.15
CA SER A 113 1.16 -5.43 -19.50
C SER A 113 1.74 -4.67 -18.31
N PRO A 114 2.62 -3.70 -18.54
CA PRO A 114 3.12 -2.85 -17.47
C PRO A 114 1.97 -2.14 -16.74
N ALA A 115 2.09 -2.05 -15.41
CA ALA A 115 1.23 -1.19 -14.61
C ALA A 115 1.88 0.18 -14.44
N LEU A 116 1.05 1.21 -14.27
CA LEU A 116 1.49 2.55 -13.90
C LEU A 116 0.83 2.91 -12.58
N LEU A 117 1.65 3.16 -11.55
CA LEU A 117 1.19 3.49 -10.20
C LEU A 117 1.39 4.98 -9.96
N PRO A 118 0.32 5.80 -9.98
CA PRO A 118 0.43 7.21 -9.65
C PRO A 118 0.63 7.39 -8.15
N GLN A 119 1.57 8.24 -7.76
CA GLN A 119 1.76 8.72 -6.38
C GLN A 119 1.82 7.59 -5.35
N ALA A 120 2.59 6.54 -5.63
CA ALA A 120 2.68 5.39 -4.74
C ALA A 120 3.43 5.72 -3.43
N ALA A 121 2.98 5.16 -2.31
CA ALA A 121 3.78 5.08 -1.09
C ALA A 121 4.65 3.81 -1.12
N ALA A 122 5.91 3.91 -0.73
CA ALA A 122 6.76 2.73 -0.57
C ALA A 122 6.48 2.02 0.77
N LEU A 123 6.62 0.70 0.78
CA LEU A 123 6.52 -0.12 1.98
C LEU A 123 7.92 -0.57 2.42
N ASP A 124 8.19 -0.50 3.71
CA ASP A 124 9.38 -1.10 4.32
C ASP A 124 9.01 -2.46 4.91
N LEU A 125 9.36 -3.53 4.18
CA LEU A 125 9.04 -4.88 4.61
C LEU A 125 9.97 -5.31 5.75
N GLN A 126 9.39 -5.49 6.93
CA GLN A 126 10.05 -5.89 8.15
C GLN A 126 9.57 -7.29 8.54
N PRO A 127 10.45 -8.32 8.53
CA PRO A 127 10.07 -9.66 8.93
C PRO A 127 9.49 -9.67 10.35
N THR A 128 8.37 -10.36 10.54
CA THR A 128 7.78 -10.60 11.86
C THR A 128 7.74 -12.11 12.13
N SER A 129 7.54 -12.51 13.39
CA SER A 129 7.39 -13.92 13.73
C SER A 129 6.05 -14.52 13.26
N GLU A 130 5.03 -13.68 13.06
CA GLU A 130 3.67 -14.11 12.74
C GLU A 130 3.35 -14.02 11.24
N TRP A 131 4.00 -13.11 10.51
CA TRP A 131 3.70 -12.82 9.11
C TRP A 131 4.91 -13.04 8.20
N LYS A 132 4.65 -13.67 7.06
CA LYS A 132 5.58 -13.75 5.94
C LYS A 132 5.16 -12.76 4.87
N ALA A 133 6.00 -11.78 4.58
CA ALA A 133 5.81 -10.87 3.47
C ALA A 133 6.36 -11.46 2.16
N THR A 134 5.74 -11.10 1.04
CA THR A 134 6.22 -11.39 -0.32
C THR A 134 5.94 -10.16 -1.16
N ALA A 135 6.99 -9.51 -1.66
CA ALA A 135 6.85 -8.37 -2.56
C ALA A 135 6.30 -8.85 -3.90
N LEU A 136 5.24 -8.20 -4.38
CA LEU A 136 4.63 -8.49 -5.68
C LEU A 136 4.99 -7.45 -6.74
N LEU A 137 5.24 -6.22 -6.29
CA LEU A 137 5.57 -5.06 -7.11
C LEU A 137 6.81 -4.40 -6.47
N GLU A 138 7.83 -4.14 -7.26
CA GLU A 138 9.04 -3.45 -6.85
C GLU A 138 9.25 -2.26 -7.79
N SER A 139 9.67 -1.12 -7.24
CA SER A 139 10.00 0.06 -8.05
C SER A 139 11.37 -0.12 -8.71
N GLN A 140 11.75 0.77 -9.64
CA GLN A 140 13.05 0.62 -10.31
C GLN A 140 14.22 1.04 -9.41
N SER A 141 15.44 0.58 -9.73
CA SER A 141 16.65 0.90 -8.94
C SER A 141 17.01 2.39 -8.89
N ARG A 142 16.51 3.20 -9.84
CA ARG A 142 16.69 4.66 -9.87
C ARG A 142 15.50 5.44 -9.31
N SER A 143 14.65 4.76 -8.54
CA SER A 143 13.59 5.38 -7.75
C SER A 143 14.02 5.68 -6.31
N TRP A 144 13.34 6.61 -5.66
CA TRP A 144 13.46 6.87 -4.21
C TRP A 144 12.13 7.37 -3.64
N THR A 145 11.96 7.31 -2.33
CA THR A 145 10.90 8.04 -1.65
C THR A 145 11.27 9.52 -1.57
N GLU A 146 10.48 10.40 -2.15
CA GLU A 146 10.63 11.86 -2.07
C GLU A 146 9.82 12.41 -0.90
N THR A 147 10.47 13.23 -0.07
CA THR A 147 9.87 13.82 1.14
C THR A 147 9.89 15.34 1.15
N ALA A 148 10.55 15.97 0.17
CA ALA A 148 10.58 17.41 0.02
C ALA A 148 9.24 17.98 -0.45
N GLU A 149 9.11 19.31 -0.36
CA GLU A 149 7.92 20.02 -0.83
C GLU A 149 7.75 19.88 -2.35
N PRO A 150 6.51 19.95 -2.89
CA PRO A 150 6.21 19.72 -4.30
C PRO A 150 6.99 20.58 -5.32
N ASP A 151 7.46 21.76 -4.92
CA ASP A 151 8.20 22.69 -5.80
C ASP A 151 9.74 22.59 -5.64
N ALA A 152 10.22 21.69 -4.79
CA ALA A 152 11.64 21.44 -4.63
C ALA A 152 12.23 20.75 -5.87
N THR A 153 13.51 20.98 -6.14
CA THR A 153 14.22 20.22 -7.18
C THR A 153 14.33 18.77 -6.73
N LEU A 154 13.67 17.86 -7.46
CA LEU A 154 13.67 16.42 -7.19
C LEU A 154 15.10 15.87 -7.29
N ARG A 155 15.65 15.45 -6.16
CA ARG A 155 16.97 14.83 -6.08
C ARG A 155 17.06 14.01 -4.80
N PHE A 156 17.40 12.74 -4.95
CA PHE A 156 17.65 11.86 -3.81
C PHE A 156 18.66 12.47 -2.83
N ASN A 157 18.25 12.53 -1.57
CA ASN A 157 19.04 13.01 -0.45
C ASN A 157 19.27 11.87 0.56
N PRO A 158 20.46 11.24 0.58
CA PRO A 158 20.75 10.14 1.49
C PRO A 158 20.87 10.57 2.96
N ASP A 159 20.99 11.86 3.23
CA ASP A 159 21.09 12.41 4.59
C ASP A 159 19.72 12.77 5.20
N SER A 160 18.62 12.48 4.49
CA SER A 160 17.24 12.69 4.95
C SER A 160 16.54 11.35 5.28
N ALA A 161 15.21 11.37 5.42
CA ALA A 161 14.41 10.16 5.64
C ALA A 161 14.17 9.35 4.34
N GLU A 162 14.66 9.84 3.21
CA GLU A 162 14.44 9.23 1.90
C GLU A 162 15.13 7.86 1.78
N ARG A 163 14.52 6.97 0.99
CA ARG A 163 15.00 5.61 0.76
C ARG A 163 15.04 5.33 -0.73
N ALA A 164 16.18 4.82 -1.20
CA ALA A 164 16.32 4.32 -2.56
C ALA A 164 15.45 3.07 -2.77
N GLY A 165 14.90 2.94 -3.98
CA GLY A 165 14.25 1.74 -4.47
C GLY A 165 15.23 0.58 -4.66
N ARG A 166 14.69 -0.59 -5.00
CA ARG A 166 15.46 -1.83 -5.19
C ARG A 166 15.12 -2.43 -6.54
#